data_AF-A0A9P8ES41-F1
#
_entry.id   AF-A0A9P8ES41-F1
#
_cell.length_a   1.000
_cell.length_b   1.000
_cell.length_c   1.000
_cell.angle_alpha   90.00
_cell.angle_beta   90.00
_cell.angle_gamma   90.00
#
_symmetry.space_group_name_H-M   'P 1'
#
loop_
_entity.id
_entity.type
_entity.pdbx_description
1 polymer ?
#
loop_
_entity_poly.entity_id
_entity_poly.type
_entity_poly.pdbx_seq_one_letter_code
_entity_poly.pdbx_strand_id
1 'polypeptide(L)'
;DNPDFKLYSNKVEHKTDASNLRLRWYGKLSQKPEIMFEKKTVKTENTSADERFPIKVKYIQPFIKGEYHMEKAIEKRSSRQVSEEALQSFKNSIADIQSFIKDNDLQPVLRANYTRTAFQIPGDDRVRISIDTNLAFIREDAIDADRPCRDPEDWHRRDIDDAEMEWPFKSIRKGELATFPHAVLEIKVKNDKDYEWIDDLMNSHLVKEAPKFSKFVHGVASLFEDNVNTFPFWLSTLEEDIRQDPETAFEKEQAKKQKQQEDELAVGSLMKSKSHSSYKPGGLSPVGSPTDKTGSYLDRRASRQSAMKAGGQSLGSVARSQPTGMTAVADEPDSDDDGRQAHNNEVQATTQSGLQTLFPSFSTSKYARNRRDRDMPLPPGVQKPEYWIKDQGPVKVEAKVWLANQRTFIKWQHITVLLASLSLGLFNAAGENNNIARALALVYTLAAVFTGVWGWGVYQWRSRLIQQRSGKDFDALTGPVVVCVGLFVALILNFAFKYQEMRHNAEHHHGHHSNQTHSVFDMDELK
;
A
#
# COMPACT_ATOMS: atom_id res chain seq x y z
N ASP A 1 3.70 -3.96 -38.32
CA ASP A 1 4.61 -3.14 -39.12
C ASP A 1 4.45 -3.59 -40.57
N ASN A 2 5.23 -3.06 -41.50
CA ASN A 2 5.34 -3.61 -42.85
C ASN A 2 6.55 -4.57 -42.96
N PRO A 3 6.72 -5.32 -44.07
CA PRO A 3 7.87 -6.21 -44.26
C PRO A 3 9.23 -5.50 -44.20
N ASP A 4 9.29 -4.20 -44.54
CA ASP A 4 10.51 -3.39 -44.49
C ASP A 4 10.84 -2.82 -43.09
N PHE A 5 10.06 -3.15 -42.05
CA PHE A 5 10.22 -2.64 -40.69
C PHE A 5 10.30 -1.09 -40.63
N LYS A 6 9.45 -0.42 -41.41
CA LYS A 6 9.42 1.05 -41.56
C LYS A 6 9.06 1.76 -40.25
N LEU A 7 8.06 1.27 -39.49
CA LEU A 7 7.66 1.90 -38.23
C LEU A 7 8.69 1.66 -37.12
N TYR A 8 9.33 0.49 -37.11
CA TYR A 8 10.47 0.19 -36.27
C TYR A 8 11.62 1.18 -36.53
N SER A 9 12.09 1.28 -37.77
CA SER A 9 13.25 2.10 -38.15
C SER A 9 13.03 3.57 -37.79
N ASN A 10 11.87 4.12 -38.15
CA ASN A 10 11.49 5.49 -37.79
C ASN A 10 11.48 5.75 -36.28
N LYS A 11 11.16 4.74 -35.45
CA LYS A 11 11.09 4.87 -34.00
C LYS A 11 12.45 4.73 -33.31
N VAL A 12 13.31 3.84 -33.81
CA VAL A 12 14.70 3.69 -33.35
C VAL A 12 15.51 4.95 -33.66
N GLU A 13 15.38 5.46 -34.88
CA GLU A 13 16.04 6.69 -35.34
C GLU A 13 15.45 7.97 -34.74
N HIS A 14 14.42 7.86 -33.90
CA HIS A 14 13.72 8.98 -33.25
C HIS A 14 13.25 10.06 -34.23
N LYS A 15 12.78 9.66 -35.42
CA LYS A 15 12.22 10.61 -36.40
C LYS A 15 11.03 11.37 -35.82
N THR A 16 10.86 12.62 -36.25
CA THR A 16 9.71 13.46 -35.93
C THR A 16 8.41 12.75 -36.31
N ASP A 17 7.41 12.78 -35.41
CA ASP A 17 6.10 12.14 -35.58
C ASP A 17 6.16 10.61 -35.82
N ALA A 18 7.20 9.95 -35.29
CA ALA A 18 7.30 8.49 -35.28
C ALA A 18 6.06 7.85 -34.64
N SER A 19 5.28 7.19 -35.49
CA SER A 19 3.99 6.59 -35.16
C SER A 19 4.12 5.08 -34.96
N ASN A 20 3.39 4.53 -33.99
CA ASN A 20 3.23 3.09 -33.82
C ASN A 20 1.74 2.74 -33.69
N LEU A 21 1.36 1.58 -34.22
CA LEU A 21 0.00 1.06 -34.21
C LEU A 21 -0.03 -0.29 -33.50
N ARG A 22 -1.06 -0.54 -32.68
CA ARG A 22 -1.29 -1.83 -32.04
C ARG A 22 -2.77 -2.14 -31.85
N LEU A 23 -3.07 -3.43 -31.81
CA LEU A 23 -4.28 -3.97 -31.18
C LEU A 23 -3.97 -4.32 -29.73
N ARG A 24 -4.88 -4.02 -28.81
CA ARG A 24 -4.69 -4.26 -27.38
C ARG A 24 -5.97 -4.73 -26.72
N TRP A 25 -5.88 -5.81 -25.96
CA TRP A 25 -6.96 -6.36 -25.13
C TRP A 25 -6.42 -6.72 -23.73
N TYR A 26 -7.30 -7.18 -22.85
CA TYR A 26 -6.94 -7.70 -21.52
C TYR A 26 -7.56 -9.09 -21.33
N GLY A 27 -6.87 -9.97 -20.61
CA GLY A 27 -7.32 -11.34 -20.40
C GLY A 27 -7.27 -12.21 -21.66
N LYS A 28 -8.02 -13.31 -21.65
CA LYS A 28 -8.01 -14.31 -22.73
C LYS A 28 -9.01 -13.95 -23.83
N LEU A 29 -8.66 -14.21 -25.09
CA LEU A 29 -9.52 -13.88 -26.23
C LEU A 29 -10.86 -14.65 -26.21
N SER A 30 -10.86 -15.88 -25.68
CA SER A 30 -12.03 -16.73 -25.42
C SER A 30 -13.12 -16.03 -24.57
N GLN A 31 -12.72 -15.15 -23.66
CA GLN A 31 -13.60 -14.37 -22.79
C GLN A 31 -14.28 -13.19 -23.51
N LYS A 32 -14.00 -13.00 -24.81
CA LYS A 32 -14.51 -11.92 -25.67
C LYS A 32 -14.26 -10.51 -25.10
N PRO A 33 -13.01 -10.17 -24.74
CA PRO A 33 -12.66 -8.88 -24.19
C PRO A 33 -12.90 -7.75 -25.21
N GLU A 34 -13.00 -6.51 -24.72
CA GLU A 34 -12.94 -5.34 -25.58
C GLU A 34 -11.54 -5.19 -26.18
N ILE A 35 -11.46 -5.06 -27.50
CA ILE A 35 -10.21 -4.87 -28.23
C ILE A 35 -10.12 -3.40 -28.67
N MET A 36 -9.03 -2.75 -28.30
CA MET A 36 -8.72 -1.38 -28.66
C MET A 36 -7.73 -1.37 -29.82
N PHE A 37 -8.09 -0.68 -30.91
CA PHE A 37 -7.09 -0.14 -31.84
C PHE A 37 -6.45 1.08 -31.18
N GLU A 38 -5.13 1.16 -31.19
CA GLU A 38 -4.38 2.29 -30.62
C GLU A 38 -3.22 2.70 -31.54
N LYS A 39 -3.25 3.94 -32.04
CA LYS A 39 -2.13 4.61 -32.69
C LYS A 39 -1.52 5.60 -31.72
N LYS A 40 -0.19 5.57 -31.56
CA LYS A 40 0.58 6.48 -30.72
C LYS A 40 1.66 7.16 -31.54
N THR A 41 1.58 8.48 -31.63
CA THR A 41 2.54 9.34 -32.34
C THR A 41 3.38 10.09 -31.32
N VAL A 42 4.71 9.98 -31.42
CA VAL A 42 5.65 10.74 -30.58
C VAL A 42 5.99 12.05 -31.27
N LYS A 43 5.67 13.18 -30.63
CA LYS A 43 5.94 14.52 -31.13
C LYS A 43 7.28 15.04 -30.60
N THR A 44 7.77 16.11 -31.21
CA THR A 44 9.10 16.70 -30.97
C THR A 44 9.37 17.09 -29.51
N GLU A 45 8.34 17.46 -28.74
CA GLU A 45 8.45 17.92 -27.35
C GLU A 45 8.33 16.79 -26.30
N ASN A 46 8.65 15.54 -26.66
CA ASN A 46 8.35 14.31 -25.88
C ASN A 46 6.84 14.09 -25.58
N THR A 47 5.95 15.00 -26.00
CA THR A 47 4.50 14.82 -25.95
C THR A 47 4.08 13.71 -26.92
N SER A 48 2.98 13.02 -26.60
CA SER A 48 2.45 11.96 -27.47
C SER A 48 0.96 12.10 -27.71
N ALA A 49 0.56 12.03 -28.98
CA ALA A 49 -0.84 11.89 -29.35
C ALA A 49 -1.21 10.40 -29.35
N ASP A 50 -2.21 10.02 -28.55
CA ASP A 50 -2.74 8.66 -28.45
C ASP A 50 -4.17 8.64 -29.03
N GLU A 51 -4.32 8.09 -30.23
CA GLU A 51 -5.62 7.90 -30.92
C GLU A 51 -6.10 6.47 -30.76
N ARG A 52 -7.37 6.26 -30.37
CA ARG A 52 -7.87 4.92 -30.07
C ARG A 52 -9.38 4.77 -30.17
N PHE A 53 -9.81 3.58 -30.56
CA PHE A 53 -11.22 3.19 -30.56
C PHE A 53 -11.42 1.68 -30.25
N PRO A 54 -12.55 1.30 -29.65
CA PRO A 54 -12.91 -0.11 -29.49
C PRO A 54 -13.44 -0.70 -30.81
N ILE A 55 -13.05 -1.93 -31.10
CA ILE A 55 -13.51 -2.71 -32.26
C ILE A 55 -13.90 -4.12 -31.80
N LYS A 56 -14.86 -4.75 -32.51
CA LYS A 56 -15.25 -6.15 -32.25
C LYS A 56 -14.37 -7.09 -33.06
N VAL A 57 -13.93 -8.20 -32.45
CA VAL A 57 -13.09 -9.26 -33.06
C VAL A 57 -13.41 -9.50 -34.55
N LYS A 58 -14.67 -9.82 -34.87
CA LYS A 58 -15.13 -10.17 -36.22
C LYS A 58 -15.04 -9.05 -37.28
N TYR A 59 -14.67 -7.83 -36.88
CA TYR A 59 -14.50 -6.68 -37.76
C TYR A 59 -13.04 -6.23 -37.85
N ILE A 60 -12.10 -6.83 -37.10
CA ILE A 60 -10.70 -6.43 -37.11
C ILE A 60 -10.08 -6.69 -38.48
N GLN A 61 -10.15 -7.92 -38.98
CA GLN A 61 -9.55 -8.26 -40.27
C GLN A 61 -10.19 -7.48 -41.45
N PRO A 62 -11.53 -7.37 -41.58
CA PRO A 62 -12.14 -6.49 -42.59
C PRO A 62 -11.73 -5.02 -42.45
N PHE A 63 -11.52 -4.51 -41.22
CA PHE A 63 -11.06 -3.14 -41.00
C PHE A 63 -9.61 -2.94 -41.47
N ILE A 64 -8.70 -3.89 -41.18
CA ILE A 64 -7.31 -3.88 -41.65
C ILE A 64 -7.26 -3.91 -43.18
N LYS A 65 -8.09 -4.76 -43.82
CA LYS A 65 -8.21 -4.84 -45.28
C LYS A 65 -8.85 -3.62 -45.94
N GLY A 66 -9.46 -2.71 -45.17
CA GLY A 66 -10.19 -1.56 -45.72
C GLY A 66 -11.60 -1.89 -46.23
N GLU A 67 -12.14 -3.07 -45.90
CA GLU A 67 -13.48 -3.54 -46.29
C GLU A 67 -14.59 -3.08 -45.33
N TYR A 68 -14.23 -2.50 -44.19
CA TYR A 68 -15.16 -2.06 -43.14
C TYR A 68 -14.75 -0.70 -42.56
N HIS A 69 -15.69 0.25 -42.48
CA HIS A 69 -15.43 1.64 -42.06
C HIS A 69 -16.19 2.05 -40.79
N MET A 70 -16.55 1.08 -39.93
CA MET A 70 -17.15 1.33 -38.61
C MET A 70 -18.49 2.09 -38.63
N GLU A 71 -19.24 2.03 -39.73
CA GLU A 71 -20.46 2.83 -40.00
C GLU A 71 -21.50 2.66 -38.89
N LYS A 72 -21.82 1.40 -38.55
CA LYS A 72 -22.75 1.04 -37.46
C LYS A 72 -22.26 1.48 -36.07
N ALA A 73 -20.95 1.66 -35.87
CA ALA A 73 -20.37 2.14 -34.63
C ALA A 73 -20.49 3.68 -34.53
N ILE A 74 -20.29 4.37 -35.66
CA ILE A 74 -20.49 5.81 -35.81
C ILE A 74 -21.97 6.15 -35.60
N GLU A 75 -22.89 5.45 -36.29
CA GLU A 75 -24.34 5.61 -36.18
C GLU A 75 -24.84 5.42 -34.74
N LYS A 76 -24.41 4.34 -34.07
CA LYS A 76 -24.73 4.07 -32.66
C LYS A 76 -24.16 5.15 -31.70
N ARG A 77 -23.12 5.88 -32.10
CA ARG A 77 -22.53 6.96 -31.30
C ARG A 77 -23.20 8.30 -31.57
N SER A 78 -23.67 8.56 -32.80
CA SER A 78 -24.50 9.74 -33.13
C SER A 78 -25.94 9.62 -32.61
N SER A 79 -26.48 8.40 -32.48
CA SER A 79 -27.80 8.16 -31.88
C SER A 79 -27.82 8.32 -30.35
N ARG A 80 -26.67 8.58 -29.73
CA ARG A 80 -26.52 8.92 -28.31
C ARG A 80 -26.24 10.42 -28.24
N GLN A 81 -26.75 11.10 -27.22
CA GLN A 81 -26.44 12.52 -26.96
C GLN A 81 -24.96 12.69 -26.57
N VAL A 82 -24.10 12.73 -27.58
CA VAL A 82 -22.65 12.91 -27.51
C VAL A 82 -22.33 14.22 -28.24
N SER A 83 -21.39 15.01 -27.72
CA SER A 83 -20.94 16.24 -28.39
C SER A 83 -20.51 15.96 -29.83
N GLU A 84 -20.85 16.85 -30.76
CA GLU A 84 -20.47 16.74 -32.17
C GLU A 84 -18.94 16.67 -32.33
N GLU A 85 -18.18 17.40 -31.51
CA GLU A 85 -16.72 17.36 -31.46
C GLU A 85 -16.20 15.96 -31.09
N ALA A 86 -16.86 15.29 -30.14
CA ALA A 86 -16.52 13.94 -29.67
C ALA A 86 -16.95 12.85 -30.67
N LEU A 87 -17.88 13.16 -31.58
CA LEU A 87 -18.23 12.31 -32.72
C LEU A 87 -17.26 12.54 -33.89
N GLN A 88 -16.88 13.79 -34.16
CA GLN A 88 -15.98 14.12 -35.27
C GLN A 88 -14.54 13.65 -35.00
N SER A 89 -14.02 13.86 -33.79
CA SER A 89 -12.73 13.28 -33.38
C SER A 89 -12.71 11.76 -33.51
N PHE A 90 -13.80 11.08 -33.14
CA PHE A 90 -13.93 9.62 -33.32
C PHE A 90 -13.91 9.19 -34.80
N LYS A 91 -14.62 9.92 -35.69
CA LYS A 91 -14.55 9.68 -37.14
C LYS A 91 -13.14 9.90 -37.68
N ASN A 92 -12.48 10.98 -37.26
CA ASN A 92 -11.12 11.31 -37.68
C ASN A 92 -10.14 10.20 -37.29
N SER A 93 -10.17 9.70 -36.05
CA SER A 93 -9.28 8.60 -35.63
C SER A 93 -9.56 7.26 -36.32
N ILE A 94 -10.81 7.00 -36.73
CA ILE A 94 -11.12 5.82 -37.55
C ILE A 94 -10.47 5.96 -38.94
N ALA A 95 -10.65 7.12 -39.58
CA ALA A 95 -10.10 7.39 -40.91
C ALA A 95 -8.56 7.41 -40.91
N ASP A 96 -7.95 8.12 -39.97
CA ASP A 96 -6.49 8.24 -39.83
C ASP A 96 -5.81 6.89 -39.54
N ILE A 97 -6.39 6.04 -38.68
CA ILE A 97 -5.83 4.71 -38.43
C ILE A 97 -5.96 3.82 -39.67
N GLN A 98 -7.09 3.88 -40.39
CA GLN A 98 -7.30 3.07 -41.59
C GLN A 98 -6.42 3.51 -42.77
N SER A 99 -6.26 4.82 -43.00
CA SER A 99 -5.32 5.32 -44.00
C SER A 99 -3.89 4.99 -43.59
N PHE A 100 -3.52 5.16 -42.32
CA PHE A 100 -2.17 4.82 -41.83
C PHE A 100 -1.79 3.34 -42.03
N ILE A 101 -2.76 2.41 -41.90
CA ILE A 101 -2.58 0.99 -42.25
C ILE A 101 -2.27 0.84 -43.74
N LYS A 102 -3.11 1.46 -44.60
CA LYS A 102 -3.00 1.34 -46.06
C LYS A 102 -1.74 2.01 -46.63
N ASP A 103 -1.44 3.24 -46.20
CA ASP A 103 -0.35 4.08 -46.70
C ASP A 103 1.04 3.54 -46.30
N ASN A 104 1.10 2.59 -45.36
CA ASN A 104 2.33 1.95 -44.92
C ASN A 104 2.31 0.43 -45.08
N ASP A 105 1.28 -0.17 -45.71
CA ASP A 105 1.13 -1.62 -45.87
C ASP A 105 1.32 -2.42 -44.56
N LEU A 106 0.56 -2.05 -43.52
CA LEU A 106 0.75 -2.59 -42.18
C LEU A 106 0.02 -3.91 -41.95
N GLN A 107 0.77 -4.93 -41.50
CA GLN A 107 0.25 -6.17 -40.96
C GLN A 107 0.59 -6.34 -39.46
N PRO A 108 -0.08 -7.25 -38.73
CA PRO A 108 0.44 -7.76 -37.46
C PRO A 108 1.81 -8.43 -37.69
N VAL A 109 2.78 -8.13 -36.81
CA VAL A 109 4.18 -8.57 -36.91
C VAL A 109 4.72 -9.07 -35.58
N LEU A 110 4.38 -8.39 -34.48
CA LEU A 110 4.90 -8.67 -33.15
C LEU A 110 3.79 -8.59 -32.10
N ARG A 111 3.66 -9.64 -31.28
CA ARG A 111 2.87 -9.65 -30.04
C ARG A 111 3.80 -9.41 -28.85
N ALA A 112 3.39 -8.56 -27.92
CA ALA A 112 4.05 -8.36 -26.63
C ALA A 112 3.08 -8.74 -25.50
N ASN A 113 3.28 -9.89 -24.87
CA ASN A 113 2.47 -10.39 -23.77
C ASN A 113 3.17 -10.11 -22.43
N TYR A 114 2.43 -9.68 -21.41
CA TYR A 114 2.96 -9.38 -20.08
C TYR A 114 1.85 -9.29 -19.03
N THR A 115 2.21 -9.53 -17.76
CA THR A 115 1.33 -9.32 -16.60
C THR A 115 1.59 -7.93 -16.01
N ARG A 116 0.61 -7.02 -16.12
CA ARG A 116 0.72 -5.63 -15.62
C ARG A 116 0.09 -5.48 -14.23
N THR A 117 0.88 -5.06 -13.23
CA THR A 117 0.36 -4.45 -12.00
C THR A 117 0.36 -2.93 -12.15
N ALA A 118 -0.73 -2.27 -11.77
CA ALA A 118 -0.85 -0.82 -11.83
C ALA A 118 -1.11 -0.23 -10.43
N PHE A 119 -0.43 0.88 -10.13
CA PHE A 119 -0.55 1.63 -8.89
C PHE A 119 -0.98 3.05 -9.24
N GLN A 120 -2.15 3.45 -8.73
CA GLN A 120 -2.69 4.79 -8.89
C GLN A 120 -3.63 5.06 -7.71
N ILE A 121 -3.60 6.27 -7.16
CA ILE A 121 -4.56 6.70 -6.14
C ILE A 121 -5.88 7.04 -6.86
N PRO A 122 -7.04 6.51 -6.44
CA PRO A 122 -8.32 6.81 -7.08
C PRO A 122 -8.63 8.32 -7.06
N GLY A 123 -9.02 8.88 -8.20
CA GLY A 123 -9.26 10.32 -8.36
C GLY A 123 -8.02 11.21 -8.46
N ASP A 124 -6.81 10.63 -8.40
CA ASP A 124 -5.53 11.34 -8.53
C ASP A 124 -4.79 10.87 -9.79
N ASP A 125 -4.39 11.81 -10.64
CA ASP A 125 -3.65 11.55 -11.87
C ASP A 125 -2.24 12.15 -11.88
N ARG A 126 -1.75 12.63 -10.73
CA ARG A 126 -0.42 13.22 -10.57
C ARG A 126 0.72 12.21 -10.81
N VAL A 127 0.57 11.01 -10.25
CA VAL A 127 1.54 9.91 -10.40
C VAL A 127 0.78 8.62 -10.69
N ARG A 128 1.21 7.92 -11.74
CA ARG A 128 0.73 6.58 -12.09
C ARG A 128 1.90 5.67 -12.39
N ILE A 129 1.99 4.55 -11.68
CA ILE A 129 3.03 3.54 -11.87
C ILE A 129 2.41 2.28 -12.47
N SER A 130 3.15 1.61 -13.37
CA SER A 130 2.89 0.22 -13.71
C SER A 130 4.17 -0.60 -13.77
N ILE A 131 4.08 -1.85 -13.30
CA ILE A 131 5.15 -2.85 -13.40
C ILE A 131 4.64 -3.96 -14.32
N ASP A 132 5.35 -4.19 -15.41
CA ASP A 132 5.10 -5.31 -16.32
C ASP A 132 6.07 -6.44 -16.03
N THR A 133 5.53 -7.61 -15.67
CA THR A 133 6.26 -8.86 -15.40
C THR A 133 5.93 -9.90 -16.46
N ASN A 134 6.68 -11.01 -16.50
CA ASN A 134 6.46 -12.11 -17.44
C ASN A 134 6.43 -11.66 -18.91
N LEU A 135 7.25 -10.65 -19.25
CA LEU A 135 7.24 -10.02 -20.57
C LEU A 135 7.84 -10.98 -21.62
N ALA A 136 7.02 -11.34 -22.60
CA ALA A 136 7.39 -12.18 -23.73
C ALA A 136 7.01 -11.52 -25.05
N PHE A 137 7.89 -11.65 -26.02
CA PHE A 137 7.72 -11.22 -27.39
C PHE A 137 7.51 -12.43 -28.27
N ILE A 138 6.51 -12.37 -29.15
CA ILE A 138 6.14 -13.49 -30.02
C ILE A 138 5.98 -12.99 -31.45
N ARG A 139 6.51 -13.74 -32.42
CA ARG A 139 6.33 -13.49 -33.85
C ARG A 139 4.87 -13.70 -34.25
N GLU A 140 4.29 -12.66 -34.83
CA GLU A 140 2.90 -12.56 -35.27
C GLU A 140 2.82 -12.23 -36.78
N ASP A 141 3.94 -12.33 -37.50
CA ASP A 141 4.07 -11.92 -38.89
C ASP A 141 3.62 -12.99 -39.90
N ALA A 142 3.30 -12.53 -41.11
CA ALA A 142 3.14 -13.33 -42.30
C ALA A 142 4.08 -12.81 -43.41
N ILE A 143 5.35 -12.53 -43.05
CA ILE A 143 6.38 -12.03 -43.98
C ILE A 143 6.99 -13.19 -44.78
N ASP A 144 7.24 -14.32 -44.12
CA ASP A 144 7.61 -15.59 -44.77
C ASP A 144 6.36 -16.17 -45.47
N ALA A 145 6.35 -16.16 -46.81
CA ALA A 145 5.22 -16.64 -47.60
C ALA A 145 5.15 -18.19 -47.68
N ASP A 146 6.28 -18.88 -47.53
CA ASP A 146 6.34 -20.35 -47.56
C ASP A 146 5.97 -20.94 -46.19
N ARG A 147 6.27 -20.21 -45.11
CA ARG A 147 6.03 -20.64 -43.73
C ARG A 147 5.62 -19.49 -42.79
N PRO A 148 4.45 -18.86 -43.01
CA PRO A 148 4.00 -17.73 -42.21
C PRO A 148 3.76 -18.13 -40.74
N CYS A 149 4.11 -17.25 -39.79
CA CYS A 149 3.89 -17.48 -38.36
C CYS A 149 2.43 -17.29 -37.95
N ARG A 150 1.68 -16.47 -38.69
CA ARG A 150 0.25 -16.20 -38.58
C ARG A 150 -0.41 -16.42 -39.93
N ASP A 151 -1.63 -16.95 -39.96
CA ASP A 151 -2.46 -16.98 -41.17
C ASP A 151 -2.58 -15.55 -41.77
N PRO A 152 -2.17 -15.29 -43.03
CA PRO A 152 -2.31 -13.98 -43.66
C PRO A 152 -3.74 -13.43 -43.60
N GLU A 153 -4.74 -14.33 -43.63
CA GLU A 153 -6.16 -14.01 -43.62
C GLU A 153 -6.73 -13.77 -42.21
N ASP A 154 -5.93 -13.91 -41.15
CA ASP A 154 -6.32 -13.57 -39.78
C ASP A 154 -5.43 -12.48 -39.16
N TRP A 155 -5.95 -11.77 -38.16
CA TRP A 155 -5.27 -10.68 -37.47
C TRP A 155 -4.41 -11.15 -36.28
N HIS A 156 -4.55 -12.41 -35.87
CA HIS A 156 -3.86 -12.99 -34.73
C HIS A 156 -3.51 -14.47 -34.92
N ARG A 157 -2.56 -14.96 -34.10
CA ARG A 157 -2.18 -16.36 -33.98
C ARG A 157 -3.18 -17.19 -33.17
N ARG A 158 -3.96 -18.01 -33.90
CA ARG A 158 -4.93 -18.97 -33.33
C ARG A 158 -4.30 -20.04 -32.46
N ASP A 159 -3.12 -20.54 -32.81
CA ASP A 159 -2.42 -21.58 -32.05
C ASP A 159 -2.14 -21.14 -30.60
N ILE A 160 -1.93 -19.85 -30.37
CA ILE A 160 -1.72 -19.25 -29.05
C ILE A 160 -3.06 -19.00 -28.34
N ASP A 161 -4.01 -18.33 -29.02
CA ASP A 161 -5.22 -17.82 -28.36
C ASP A 161 -6.32 -18.87 -28.20
N ASP A 162 -6.51 -19.79 -29.16
CA ASP A 162 -7.51 -20.86 -29.08
C ASP A 162 -7.08 -21.95 -28.08
N ALA A 163 -5.77 -22.15 -27.89
CA ALA A 163 -5.20 -23.02 -26.86
C ALA A 163 -5.07 -22.34 -25.48
N GLU A 164 -5.48 -21.06 -25.36
CA GLU A 164 -5.34 -20.23 -24.16
C GLU A 164 -3.93 -20.23 -23.55
N MET A 165 -2.86 -20.21 -24.38
CA MET A 165 -1.49 -20.32 -23.89
C MET A 165 -1.12 -19.15 -22.97
N GLU A 166 -0.40 -19.47 -21.90
CA GLU A 166 0.12 -18.52 -20.93
C GLU A 166 1.66 -18.59 -20.87
N TRP A 167 2.28 -17.57 -20.26
CA TRP A 167 3.72 -17.52 -20.03
C TRP A 167 4.18 -18.78 -19.25
N PRO A 168 5.28 -19.45 -19.64
CA PRO A 168 6.32 -19.02 -20.59
C PRO A 168 6.18 -19.57 -22.02
N PHE A 169 4.95 -19.87 -22.50
CA PHE A 169 4.69 -20.24 -23.90
C PHE A 169 5.52 -21.42 -24.45
N LYS A 170 5.71 -22.48 -23.64
CA LYS A 170 6.63 -23.60 -23.91
C LYS A 170 6.43 -24.34 -25.25
N SER A 171 5.24 -24.24 -25.84
CA SER A 171 4.89 -24.87 -27.12
C SER A 171 5.31 -24.06 -28.35
N ILE A 172 5.66 -22.78 -28.20
CA ILE A 172 6.11 -21.91 -29.30
C ILE A 172 7.58 -22.22 -29.63
N ARG A 173 7.94 -22.14 -30.92
CA ARG A 173 9.32 -22.39 -31.38
C ARG A 173 10.26 -21.31 -30.86
N LYS A 174 11.52 -21.67 -30.55
CA LYS A 174 12.52 -20.73 -30.00
C LYS A 174 12.78 -19.51 -30.89
N GLY A 175 12.75 -19.66 -32.22
CA GLY A 175 12.89 -18.53 -33.17
C GLY A 175 11.63 -17.67 -33.33
N GLU A 176 10.53 -18.02 -32.65
CA GLU A 176 9.27 -17.27 -32.65
C GLU A 176 8.97 -16.63 -31.29
N LEU A 177 9.81 -16.86 -30.27
CA LEU A 177 9.58 -16.46 -28.87
C LEU A 177 10.87 -15.90 -28.23
N ALA A 178 10.82 -14.64 -27.79
CA ALA A 178 11.89 -14.02 -27.01
C ALA A 178 11.35 -13.57 -25.64
N THR A 179 11.91 -14.10 -24.55
CA THR A 179 11.54 -13.74 -23.18
C THR A 179 12.44 -12.63 -22.66
N PHE A 180 11.84 -11.56 -22.11
CA PHE A 180 12.59 -10.46 -21.51
C PHE A 180 13.08 -10.83 -20.10
N PRO A 181 14.36 -10.60 -19.74
CA PRO A 181 14.94 -11.09 -18.48
C PRO A 181 14.53 -10.28 -17.24
N HIS A 182 13.89 -9.12 -17.40
CA HIS A 182 13.58 -8.19 -16.31
C HIS A 182 12.09 -7.81 -16.26
N ALA A 183 11.69 -7.10 -15.20
CA ALA A 183 10.41 -6.40 -15.17
C ALA A 183 10.56 -4.99 -15.77
N VAL A 184 9.52 -4.46 -16.40
CA VAL A 184 9.51 -3.08 -16.92
C VAL A 184 8.67 -2.19 -16.00
N LEU A 185 9.35 -1.32 -15.26
CA LEU A 185 8.72 -0.25 -14.47
C LEU A 185 8.47 0.98 -15.37
N GLU A 186 7.22 1.43 -15.44
CA GLU A 186 6.79 2.65 -16.14
C GLU A 186 6.19 3.61 -15.09
N ILE A 187 6.91 4.69 -14.77
CA ILE A 187 6.42 5.79 -13.91
C ILE A 187 5.94 6.92 -14.82
N LYS A 188 4.72 7.40 -14.60
CA LYS A 188 4.17 8.60 -15.25
C LYS A 188 3.91 9.65 -14.21
N VAL A 189 4.55 10.80 -14.39
CA VAL A 189 4.34 12.00 -13.60
C VAL A 189 3.61 13.00 -14.49
N LYS A 190 2.64 13.72 -13.92
CA LYS A 190 1.89 14.77 -14.61
C LYS A 190 2.46 16.15 -14.27
N ASN A 191 2.57 17.00 -15.29
CA ASN A 191 3.16 18.34 -15.21
C ASN A 191 4.63 18.37 -14.75
N ASP A 192 5.38 17.28 -14.97
CA ASP A 192 6.81 17.15 -14.66
C ASP A 192 7.20 17.68 -13.27
N LYS A 193 6.35 17.39 -12.28
CA LYS A 193 6.59 17.78 -10.89
C LYS A 193 7.52 16.78 -10.20
N ASP A 194 8.59 17.28 -9.60
CA ASP A 194 9.51 16.45 -8.82
C ASP A 194 8.85 15.89 -7.54
N TYR A 195 9.23 14.67 -7.19
CA TYR A 195 8.79 13.96 -6.00
C TYR A 195 9.99 13.23 -5.39
N GLU A 196 10.43 13.66 -4.21
CA GLU A 196 11.59 13.12 -3.48
C GLU A 196 11.63 11.58 -3.45
N TRP A 197 10.50 10.91 -3.15
CA TRP A 197 10.44 9.45 -3.11
C TRP A 197 10.56 8.77 -4.49
N ILE A 198 10.24 9.47 -5.59
CA ILE A 198 10.49 9.00 -6.96
C ILE A 198 11.98 9.17 -7.27
N ASP A 199 12.59 10.28 -6.88
CA ASP A 199 14.02 10.52 -7.07
C ASP A 199 14.86 9.51 -6.29
N ASP A 200 14.50 9.24 -5.02
CA ASP A 200 15.11 8.20 -4.20
C ASP A 200 14.94 6.81 -4.85
N LEU A 201 13.74 6.50 -5.37
CA LEU A 201 13.51 5.23 -6.08
C LEU A 201 14.37 5.12 -7.33
N MET A 202 14.46 6.18 -8.15
CA MET A 202 15.22 6.21 -9.41
C MET A 202 16.74 6.19 -9.20
N ASN A 203 17.23 6.68 -8.06
CA ASN A 203 18.65 6.56 -7.68
C ASN A 203 18.96 5.27 -6.88
N SER A 204 17.95 4.48 -6.49
CA SER A 204 18.13 3.24 -5.72
C SER A 204 18.70 2.06 -6.53
N HIS A 205 19.23 1.05 -5.84
CA HIS A 205 19.67 -0.22 -6.41
C HIS A 205 18.54 -1.10 -7.00
N LEU A 206 17.27 -0.71 -6.84
CA LEU A 206 16.12 -1.53 -7.23
C LEU A 206 15.75 -1.39 -8.72
N VAL A 207 16.21 -0.33 -9.37
CA VAL A 207 15.85 0.02 -10.75
C VAL A 207 17.09 0.43 -11.54
N LYS A 208 17.06 0.20 -12.85
CA LYS A 208 18.02 0.73 -13.82
C LYS A 208 17.23 1.54 -14.83
N GLU A 209 17.58 2.81 -14.99
CA GLU A 209 16.91 3.67 -15.97
C GLU A 209 17.21 3.18 -17.40
N ALA A 210 16.17 3.08 -18.22
CA ALA A 210 16.26 2.76 -19.64
C ALA A 210 15.51 3.84 -20.45
N PRO A 211 16.17 4.98 -20.76
CA PRO A 211 15.51 6.11 -21.41
C PRO A 211 14.85 5.70 -22.73
N LYS A 212 13.62 6.17 -22.95
CA LYS A 212 12.81 5.87 -24.17
C LYS A 212 12.62 4.38 -24.48
N PHE A 213 12.81 3.46 -23.53
CA PHE A 213 12.61 2.02 -23.72
C PHE A 213 11.27 1.71 -24.38
N SER A 214 11.28 0.84 -25.39
CA SER A 214 10.05 0.44 -26.09
C SER A 214 9.97 -1.07 -26.30
N LYS A 215 8.91 -1.68 -25.76
CA LYS A 215 8.56 -3.09 -25.97
C LYS A 215 8.53 -3.49 -27.44
N PHE A 216 7.96 -2.64 -28.30
CA PHE A 216 7.91 -2.88 -29.75
C PHE A 216 9.31 -2.90 -30.37
N VAL A 217 10.16 -1.91 -30.06
CA VAL A 217 11.52 -1.85 -30.57
C VAL A 217 12.35 -3.03 -30.07
N HIS A 218 12.33 -3.34 -28.78
CA HIS A 218 13.11 -4.46 -28.25
C HIS A 218 12.62 -5.80 -28.81
N GLY A 219 11.30 -6.02 -28.91
CA GLY A 219 10.75 -7.28 -29.45
C GLY A 219 11.02 -7.47 -30.94
N VAL A 220 11.07 -6.40 -31.75
CA VAL A 220 11.52 -6.49 -33.15
C VAL A 220 13.02 -6.81 -33.19
N ALA A 221 13.84 -6.04 -32.47
CA ALA A 221 15.30 -6.22 -32.43
C ALA A 221 15.73 -7.63 -32.00
N SER A 222 14.94 -8.31 -31.14
CA SER A 222 15.28 -9.63 -30.58
C SER A 222 14.71 -10.82 -31.36
N LEU A 223 13.82 -10.61 -32.34
CA LEU A 223 13.16 -11.68 -33.10
C LEU A 223 13.33 -11.56 -34.62
N PHE A 224 13.79 -10.40 -35.10
CA PHE A 224 13.95 -10.07 -36.52
C PHE A 224 15.33 -9.44 -36.75
N GLU A 225 16.36 -9.93 -36.04
CA GLU A 225 17.75 -9.46 -36.13
C GLU A 225 18.26 -9.48 -37.57
N ASP A 226 17.95 -10.54 -38.33
CA ASP A 226 18.29 -10.69 -39.76
C ASP A 226 17.57 -9.68 -40.68
N ASN A 227 16.52 -9.00 -40.21
CA ASN A 227 15.72 -8.05 -41.00
C ASN A 227 16.00 -6.58 -40.69
N VAL A 228 16.72 -6.26 -39.62
CA VAL A 228 16.91 -4.86 -39.15
C VAL A 228 18.37 -4.50 -38.95
N ASN A 229 18.75 -3.30 -39.40
CA ASN A 229 20.15 -2.84 -39.38
C ASN A 229 20.48 -1.89 -38.21
N THR A 230 19.47 -1.37 -37.50
CA THR A 230 19.64 -0.32 -36.49
C THR A 230 19.08 -0.78 -35.15
N PHE A 231 19.96 -1.01 -34.16
CA PHE A 231 19.59 -1.58 -32.86
C PHE A 231 19.46 -0.50 -31.77
N PRO A 232 18.60 -0.70 -30.75
CA PRO A 232 18.45 0.25 -29.65
C PRO A 232 19.65 0.20 -28.69
N PHE A 233 20.08 1.36 -28.19
CA PHE A 233 21.26 1.49 -27.33
C PHE A 233 21.21 0.62 -26.06
N TRP A 234 20.02 0.43 -25.49
CA TRP A 234 19.83 -0.35 -24.26
C TRP A 234 20.02 -1.86 -24.44
N LEU A 235 20.21 -2.37 -25.66
CA LEU A 235 20.40 -3.79 -25.91
C LEU A 235 21.68 -4.30 -25.22
N SER A 236 22.79 -3.56 -25.34
CA SER A 236 24.05 -3.84 -24.62
C SER A 236 23.89 -3.80 -23.09
N THR A 237 23.07 -2.88 -22.56
CA THR A 237 22.81 -2.75 -21.12
C THR A 237 22.04 -3.94 -20.54
N LEU A 238 21.40 -4.77 -21.37
CA LEU A 238 20.72 -6.00 -20.93
C LEU A 238 21.69 -7.18 -20.71
N GLU A 239 22.94 -7.07 -21.17
CA GLU A 239 24.00 -8.05 -20.89
C GLU A 239 24.66 -7.80 -19.51
N GLU A 240 24.52 -6.57 -18.97
CA GLU A 240 24.98 -6.22 -17.63
C GLU A 240 24.05 -6.78 -16.55
N ASP A 241 24.60 -7.26 -15.43
CA ASP A 241 23.79 -7.48 -14.23
C ASP A 241 23.39 -6.13 -13.64
N ILE A 242 22.12 -5.75 -13.86
CA ILE A 242 21.57 -4.47 -13.39
C ILE A 242 21.43 -4.39 -11.86
N ARG A 243 21.62 -5.51 -11.13
CA ARG A 243 21.50 -5.54 -9.66
C ARG A 243 22.75 -4.95 -9.02
N GLN A 244 22.55 -4.11 -8.01
CA GLN A 244 23.63 -3.53 -7.21
C GLN A 244 23.44 -3.88 -5.74
N ASP A 245 24.55 -4.01 -5.02
CA ASP A 245 24.49 -4.19 -3.57
C ASP A 245 23.96 -2.90 -2.88
N PRO A 246 23.02 -2.99 -1.92
CA PRO A 246 22.40 -1.82 -1.30
C PRO A 246 23.37 -0.84 -0.65
N GLU A 247 24.44 -1.34 0.00
CA GLU A 247 25.43 -0.49 0.67
C GLU A 247 26.23 0.28 -0.38
N THR A 248 26.73 -0.42 -1.40
CA THR A 248 27.51 0.19 -2.49
C THR A 248 26.71 1.20 -3.31
N ALA A 249 25.40 1.00 -3.45
CA ALA A 249 24.53 1.94 -4.14
C ALA A 249 24.29 3.20 -3.31
N PHE A 250 24.05 3.05 -2.00
CA PHE A 250 23.90 4.18 -1.09
C PHE A 250 25.19 5.03 -1.01
N GLU A 251 26.36 4.40 -0.92
CA GLU A 251 27.64 5.11 -0.94
C GLU A 251 27.85 5.91 -2.25
N LYS A 252 27.55 5.31 -3.41
CA LYS A 252 27.60 5.99 -4.71
C LYS A 252 26.61 7.16 -4.78
N GLU A 253 25.41 7.01 -4.23
CA GLU A 253 24.40 8.07 -4.18
C GLU A 253 24.87 9.24 -3.33
N GLN A 254 25.40 8.98 -2.13
CA GLN A 254 25.97 10.00 -1.25
C GLN A 254 27.15 10.72 -1.92
N ALA A 255 28.07 9.99 -2.55
CA ALA A 255 29.19 10.57 -3.29
C ALA A 255 28.73 11.43 -4.49
N LYS A 256 27.69 10.99 -5.21
CA LYS A 256 27.07 11.76 -6.32
C LYS A 256 26.43 13.05 -5.80
N LYS A 257 25.66 12.99 -4.70
CA LYS A 257 25.02 14.14 -4.05
C LYS A 257 26.08 15.14 -3.52
N GLN A 258 27.15 14.65 -2.90
CA GLN A 258 28.28 15.48 -2.44
C GLN A 258 28.96 16.19 -3.62
N LYS A 259 29.31 15.47 -4.68
CA LYS A 259 29.93 16.06 -5.87
C LYS A 259 29.04 17.12 -6.52
N GLN A 260 27.73 16.87 -6.64
CA GLN A 260 26.79 17.87 -7.17
C GLN A 260 26.75 19.15 -6.33
N GLN A 261 26.83 19.05 -5.00
CA GLN A 261 26.92 20.21 -4.11
C GLN A 261 28.26 20.95 -4.26
N GLU A 262 29.38 20.23 -4.43
CA GLU A 262 30.69 20.84 -4.71
C GLU A 262 30.69 21.59 -6.05
N ASP A 263 30.14 20.98 -7.11
CA ASP A 263 30.00 21.59 -8.44
C ASP A 263 29.07 22.83 -8.39
N GLU A 264 27.95 22.76 -7.66
CA GLU A 264 27.03 23.90 -7.46
C GLU A 264 27.69 25.04 -6.67
N LEU A 265 28.46 24.74 -5.63
CA LEU A 265 29.22 25.74 -4.88
C LEU A 265 30.33 26.38 -5.74
N ALA A 266 30.99 25.60 -6.60
CA ALA A 266 32.01 26.10 -7.52
C ALA A 266 31.41 27.02 -8.60
N VAL A 267 30.31 26.64 -9.24
CA VAL A 267 29.60 27.45 -10.23
C VAL A 267 28.91 28.66 -9.59
N GLY A 268 28.33 28.49 -8.39
CA GLY A 268 27.77 29.56 -7.58
C GLY A 268 28.80 30.60 -7.12
N SER A 269 30.09 30.23 -7.06
CA SER A 269 31.20 31.17 -6.86
C SER A 269 31.49 32.04 -8.09
N LEU A 270 31.02 31.67 -9.29
CA LEU A 270 31.20 32.44 -10.52
C LEU A 270 30.05 33.45 -10.75
N MET A 271 28.85 33.17 -10.24
CA MET A 271 27.65 34.03 -10.37
C MET A 271 27.28 34.82 -9.10
N LYS A 272 28.23 35.07 -8.19
CA LYS A 272 27.91 35.76 -6.92
C LYS A 272 27.92 37.29 -7.01
N SER A 273 26.87 37.85 -7.61
CA SER A 273 26.43 39.24 -7.33
C SER A 273 25.07 39.25 -6.62
N LYS A 274 25.13 39.31 -5.29
CA LYS A 274 24.02 39.66 -4.36
C LYS A 274 22.75 38.78 -4.40
N SER A 275 22.70 37.78 -3.52
CA SER A 275 21.73 37.77 -2.42
C SER A 275 22.15 36.76 -1.33
N HIS A 276 21.77 36.99 -0.08
CA HIS A 276 21.97 36.04 1.02
C HIS A 276 20.66 35.29 1.27
N SER A 277 20.72 33.95 1.29
CA SER A 277 19.74 33.12 1.99
C SER A 277 20.47 32.15 2.90
N SER A 278 20.16 32.20 4.19
CA SER A 278 20.79 31.36 5.21
C SER A 278 20.02 30.05 5.35
N TYR A 279 20.49 28.98 4.71
CA TYR A 279 19.95 27.65 4.92
C TYR A 279 20.53 27.03 6.20
N LYS A 280 19.67 26.50 7.08
CA LYS A 280 20.08 25.70 8.25
C LYS A 280 20.15 24.24 7.83
N PRO A 281 21.15 23.44 8.25
CA PRO A 281 21.17 22.02 7.95
C PRO A 281 19.96 21.34 8.61
N GLY A 282 19.13 20.69 7.77
CA GLY A 282 18.01 19.86 8.22
C GLY A 282 18.49 18.65 9.01
N GLY A 283 17.74 18.26 10.03
CA GLY A 283 18.09 17.12 10.88
C GLY A 283 17.94 15.77 10.15
N LEU A 284 18.80 14.83 10.51
CA LEU A 284 18.77 13.44 10.02
C LEU A 284 17.44 12.76 10.41
N SER A 285 16.70 12.25 9.42
CA SER A 285 15.60 11.31 9.64
C SER A 285 16.13 9.95 10.08
N PRO A 286 15.73 9.40 11.24
CA PRO A 286 16.23 8.11 11.72
C PRO A 286 15.45 6.94 11.11
N VAL A 287 15.88 6.45 9.95
CA VAL A 287 15.46 5.14 9.43
C VAL A 287 16.56 4.13 9.75
N GLY A 288 16.31 3.30 10.76
CA GLY A 288 17.33 2.44 11.34
C GLY A 288 17.59 1.15 10.56
N SER A 289 18.87 0.78 10.45
CA SER A 289 19.33 -0.61 10.35
C SER A 289 20.25 -0.90 11.54
N PRO A 290 20.10 -2.02 12.26
CA PRO A 290 20.82 -2.23 13.52
C PRO A 290 22.14 -2.99 13.32
N THR A 291 23.27 -2.39 13.70
CA THR A 291 24.50 -3.14 14.02
C THR A 291 25.26 -2.50 15.18
N ASP A 292 25.82 -3.34 16.05
CA ASP A 292 26.62 -2.94 17.22
C ASP A 292 27.98 -2.38 16.82
N LYS A 293 28.44 -1.30 17.47
CA LYS A 293 29.83 -1.19 17.96
C LYS A 293 29.93 -0.40 19.28
N THR A 294 30.64 -0.99 20.23
CA THR A 294 31.14 -0.34 21.46
C THR A 294 32.39 0.49 21.15
N GLY A 295 32.59 1.64 21.81
CA GLY A 295 33.89 2.34 21.72
C GLY A 295 33.92 3.81 22.18
N SER A 296 34.70 4.07 23.25
CA SER A 296 35.28 5.35 23.68
C SER A 296 34.39 6.59 23.93
N TYR A 297 34.35 6.99 25.21
CA TYR A 297 34.19 8.39 25.63
C TYR A 297 35.47 9.21 25.32
N LEU A 298 35.37 10.54 25.47
CA LEU A 298 36.41 11.58 25.33
C LEU A 298 36.60 12.13 23.90
N ASP A 299 35.85 13.18 23.53
CA ASP A 299 36.39 14.56 23.56
C ASP A 299 35.30 15.61 23.30
N ARG A 300 35.22 16.65 24.14
CA ARG A 300 34.54 17.95 23.94
C ARG A 300 34.56 18.81 25.22
N ARG A 301 35.74 19.24 25.66
CA ARG A 301 35.85 20.31 26.68
C ARG A 301 37.05 21.24 26.46
N ALA A 302 37.10 21.90 25.30
CA ALA A 302 37.96 23.05 25.06
C ALA A 302 37.34 24.03 24.04
N SER A 303 37.86 25.27 24.02
CA SER A 303 37.65 26.31 22.99
C SER A 303 36.21 26.80 22.70
N ARG A 304 35.61 27.51 23.66
CA ARG A 304 34.83 28.74 23.38
C ARG A 304 35.12 29.82 24.43
N GLN A 305 36.29 30.44 24.29
CA GLN A 305 36.68 31.67 24.96
C GLN A 305 37.32 32.58 23.89
N SER A 306 37.16 33.91 24.03
CA SER A 306 37.61 34.97 23.09
C SER A 306 36.60 35.41 22.02
N ALA A 307 35.68 36.30 22.41
CA ALA A 307 35.32 37.53 21.68
C ALA A 307 34.68 38.51 22.67
N MET A 308 35.14 39.77 22.72
CA MET A 308 34.72 40.77 23.72
C MET A 308 33.82 41.88 23.14
N LYS A 309 32.94 42.40 24.02
CA LYS A 309 32.45 43.80 24.13
C LYS A 309 31.83 44.50 22.90
N ALA A 310 30.51 44.72 22.98
CA ALA A 310 29.86 46.02 23.27
C ALA A 310 28.32 45.78 23.27
N GLY A 311 27.44 46.43 24.04
CA GLY A 311 27.52 47.38 25.17
C GLY A 311 26.07 47.74 25.58
N GLY A 312 25.85 48.44 26.71
CA GLY A 312 24.52 49.02 27.05
C GLY A 312 23.77 48.39 28.23
N GLN A 313 23.50 49.23 29.24
CA GLN A 313 22.91 48.93 30.55
C GLN A 313 21.37 48.72 30.53
N SER A 314 20.81 47.95 31.47
CA SER A 314 19.75 48.42 32.42
C SER A 314 19.39 47.33 33.47
N LEU A 315 18.56 47.68 34.46
CA LEU A 315 18.40 47.03 35.78
C LEU A 315 17.35 45.89 35.86
N GLY A 316 17.61 44.93 36.77
CA GLY A 316 16.62 44.25 37.63
C GLY A 316 16.06 42.87 37.21
N SER A 317 15.48 42.04 38.11
CA SER A 317 15.59 42.02 39.59
C SER A 317 14.91 40.78 40.26
N VAL A 318 15.71 39.96 40.99
CA VAL A 318 15.40 39.26 42.28
C VAL A 318 14.22 38.23 42.41
N ALA A 319 14.56 37.06 42.98
CA ALA A 319 13.73 36.00 43.62
C ALA A 319 12.71 35.23 42.73
N ARG A 320 12.56 33.88 42.73
CA ARG A 320 12.76 32.71 43.63
C ARG A 320 11.41 32.12 44.07
N SER A 321 11.05 30.95 43.53
CA SER A 321 10.47 29.80 44.27
C SER A 321 10.18 28.61 43.34
N GLN A 322 10.38 27.38 43.84
CA GLN A 322 9.68 26.18 43.37
C GLN A 322 8.43 25.99 44.27
N PRO A 323 7.36 25.33 43.79
CA PRO A 323 7.24 23.91 44.14
C PRO A 323 6.65 22.99 43.05
N THR A 324 6.67 21.70 43.36
CA THR A 324 6.17 20.53 42.64
C THR A 324 4.70 20.58 42.18
N GLY A 325 4.40 20.01 41.00
CA GLY A 325 3.04 19.78 40.50
C GLY A 325 2.98 18.74 39.37
N MET A 326 1.85 18.03 39.25
CA MET A 326 1.68 16.86 38.37
C MET A 326 1.42 17.18 36.89
N THR A 327 1.70 16.17 36.06
CA THR A 327 1.28 15.93 34.68
C THR A 327 0.05 16.70 34.14
N ALA A 328 0.25 17.42 33.04
CA ALA A 328 -0.74 17.59 31.97
C ALA A 328 0.01 17.65 30.63
N VAL A 329 -0.38 16.82 29.66
CA VAL A 329 0.13 16.93 28.29
C VAL A 329 -0.74 17.97 27.60
N ALA A 330 -0.14 19.08 27.16
CA ALA A 330 -0.82 20.09 26.37
C ALA A 330 -0.73 19.71 24.89
N ASP A 331 -1.88 19.56 24.23
CA ASP A 331 -1.95 19.51 22.77
C ASP A 331 -1.79 20.95 22.23
N GLU A 332 -0.72 21.19 21.48
CA GLU A 332 -0.57 22.38 20.64
C GLU A 332 -1.40 22.18 19.35
N PRO A 333 -2.29 23.11 18.98
CA PRO A 333 -3.08 23.01 17.75
C PRO A 333 -2.27 23.49 16.55
N ASP A 334 -1.65 22.57 15.82
CA ASP A 334 -0.90 22.93 14.61
C ASP A 334 -1.86 23.38 13.49
N SER A 335 -1.58 24.57 12.97
CA SER A 335 -2.38 25.29 11.99
C SER A 335 -1.80 25.11 10.60
N ASP A 336 -2.54 24.49 9.68
CA ASP A 336 -2.34 24.67 8.24
C ASP A 336 -3.70 24.90 7.56
N ASP A 337 -3.98 26.19 7.30
CA ASP A 337 -5.08 26.68 6.48
C ASP A 337 -4.67 26.63 5.01
N ASP A 338 -5.24 25.69 4.26
CA ASP A 338 -5.02 25.54 2.81
C ASP A 338 -6.33 25.89 2.06
N GLY A 339 -6.70 27.17 2.17
CA GLY A 339 -7.93 27.73 1.63
C GLY A 339 -8.01 27.67 0.11
N ARG A 340 -8.81 26.73 -0.42
CA ARG A 340 -9.13 26.67 -1.86
C ARG A 340 -10.32 27.56 -2.21
N GLN A 341 -10.04 28.66 -2.90
CA GLN A 341 -11.05 29.44 -3.62
C GLN A 341 -11.71 28.57 -4.70
N ALA A 342 -13.01 28.33 -4.56
CA ALA A 342 -13.81 27.68 -5.60
C ALA A 342 -14.32 28.76 -6.58
N HIS A 343 -13.96 28.63 -7.86
CA HIS A 343 -14.52 29.48 -8.91
C HIS A 343 -15.89 28.94 -9.32
N ASN A 344 -16.93 29.76 -9.20
CA ASN A 344 -18.30 29.36 -9.52
C ASN A 344 -18.51 29.15 -11.03
N ASN A 345 -19.39 28.20 -11.35
CA ASN A 345 -20.28 28.27 -12.52
C ASN A 345 -21.71 28.04 -12.02
N GLU A 346 -22.64 28.90 -12.45
CA GLU A 346 -23.98 28.99 -11.89
C GLU A 346 -24.90 27.84 -12.35
N VAL A 347 -25.66 27.27 -11.42
CA VAL A 347 -26.97 26.67 -11.72
C VAL A 347 -27.97 27.15 -10.67
N GLN A 348 -29.01 27.84 -11.14
CA GLN A 348 -30.11 28.35 -10.32
C GLN A 348 -30.96 27.19 -9.76
N ALA A 349 -31.09 27.11 -8.44
CA ALA A 349 -32.11 26.31 -7.77
C ALA A 349 -32.66 27.06 -6.55
N THR A 350 -33.98 27.05 -6.43
CA THR A 350 -34.78 27.94 -5.57
C THR A 350 -34.65 27.68 -4.06
N THR A 351 -34.89 28.74 -3.30
CA THR A 351 -34.81 28.80 -1.85
C THR A 351 -35.84 27.92 -1.12
N GLN A 352 -35.39 27.02 -0.25
CA GLN A 352 -36.07 26.73 1.02
C GLN A 352 -35.04 26.63 2.16
N SER A 353 -35.11 27.61 3.07
CA SER A 353 -34.38 27.65 4.35
C SER A 353 -35.16 26.88 5.42
N GLY A 354 -34.49 26.42 6.49
CA GLY A 354 -35.23 26.08 7.71
C GLY A 354 -34.51 25.28 8.79
N LEU A 355 -33.95 24.10 8.48
CA LEU A 355 -33.70 23.07 9.52
C LEU A 355 -32.36 22.32 9.46
N GLN A 356 -31.44 22.64 8.54
CA GLN A 356 -30.17 21.90 8.39
C GLN A 356 -28.98 22.44 9.21
N THR A 357 -29.19 23.45 10.06
CA THR A 357 -28.15 24.07 10.90
C THR A 357 -27.98 23.45 12.29
N LEU A 358 -28.78 22.43 12.64
CA LEU A 358 -28.75 21.76 13.96
C LEU A 358 -28.15 20.35 13.94
N PHE A 359 -27.72 19.85 12.78
CA PHE A 359 -26.96 18.60 12.68
C PHE A 359 -25.51 18.92 12.32
N PRO A 360 -24.54 18.75 13.24
CA PRO A 360 -23.14 18.90 12.89
C PRO A 360 -22.79 17.84 11.84
N SER A 361 -22.22 18.30 10.73
CA SER A 361 -21.82 17.47 9.58
C SER A 361 -21.07 16.22 10.06
N PHE A 362 -21.57 15.02 9.69
CA PHE A 362 -20.93 13.76 10.06
C PHE A 362 -19.47 13.77 9.60
N SER A 363 -18.56 13.80 10.58
CA SER A 363 -17.12 13.88 10.38
C SER A 363 -16.67 12.92 9.28
N THR A 364 -16.10 13.47 8.21
CA THR A 364 -15.52 12.67 7.11
C THR A 364 -14.19 12.07 7.54
N SER A 365 -14.25 11.19 8.53
CA SER A 365 -13.09 10.51 9.11
C SER A 365 -12.27 9.84 8.01
N LYS A 366 -10.96 9.72 8.25
CA LYS A 366 -10.02 9.04 7.33
C LYS A 366 -10.52 7.63 6.97
N TYR A 367 -11.22 6.97 7.89
CA TYR A 367 -11.91 5.68 7.69
C TYR A 367 -13.12 5.76 6.74
N ALA A 368 -13.94 6.81 6.81
CA ALA A 368 -15.07 7.00 5.90
C ALA A 368 -14.61 7.31 4.46
N ARG A 369 -13.50 8.06 4.30
CA ARG A 369 -12.87 8.27 2.98
C ARG A 369 -12.27 6.97 2.43
N ASN A 370 -11.47 6.25 3.23
CA ASN A 370 -10.87 4.97 2.84
C ASN A 370 -11.93 3.86 2.53
N ARG A 371 -13.14 3.95 3.09
CA ARG A 371 -14.28 3.12 2.64
C ARG A 371 -14.82 3.54 1.27
N ARG A 372 -14.97 4.84 0.98
CA ARG A 372 -15.39 5.33 -0.34
C ARG A 372 -14.37 4.99 -1.44
N ASP A 373 -13.07 5.06 -1.13
CA ASP A 373 -12.00 4.72 -2.08
C ASP A 373 -11.96 3.22 -2.42
N ARG A 374 -12.46 2.33 -1.54
CA ARG A 374 -12.52 0.88 -1.76
C ARG A 374 -13.56 0.42 -2.78
N ASP A 375 -14.59 1.23 -2.97
CA ASP A 375 -15.80 0.89 -3.74
C ASP A 375 -15.88 1.61 -5.10
N MET A 376 -14.80 2.28 -5.54
CA MET A 376 -14.73 2.75 -6.93
C MET A 376 -14.67 1.56 -7.90
N PRO A 377 -15.44 1.58 -9.01
CA PRO A 377 -15.40 0.55 -10.02
C PRO A 377 -14.01 0.52 -10.68
N LEU A 378 -13.39 -0.65 -10.72
CA LEU A 378 -12.09 -0.82 -11.36
C LEU A 378 -12.20 -0.64 -12.89
N PRO A 379 -11.15 -0.12 -13.55
CA PRO A 379 -11.10 -0.07 -15.01
C PRO A 379 -11.28 -1.46 -15.64
N PRO A 380 -11.89 -1.57 -16.83
CA PRO A 380 -12.02 -2.85 -17.54
C PRO A 380 -10.68 -3.59 -17.67
N GLY A 381 -10.68 -4.87 -17.32
CA GLY A 381 -9.48 -5.73 -17.31
C GLY A 381 -8.60 -5.63 -16.07
N VAL A 382 -8.88 -4.72 -15.11
CA VAL A 382 -8.16 -4.64 -13.84
C VAL A 382 -8.92 -5.43 -12.77
N GLN A 383 -8.29 -6.49 -12.25
CA GLN A 383 -8.79 -7.27 -11.12
C GLN A 383 -8.07 -6.88 -9.83
N LYS A 384 -8.72 -7.01 -8.67
CA LYS A 384 -8.03 -6.85 -7.37
C LYS A 384 -7.05 -8.02 -7.23
N PRO A 385 -5.77 -7.79 -6.89
CA PRO A 385 -4.81 -8.88 -6.74
C PRO A 385 -5.23 -9.77 -5.57
N GLU A 386 -5.18 -11.09 -5.76
CA GLU A 386 -5.48 -12.07 -4.71
C GLU A 386 -4.51 -11.96 -3.52
N TYR A 387 -3.26 -11.61 -3.82
CA TYR A 387 -2.17 -11.46 -2.86
C TYR A 387 -1.35 -10.20 -3.21
N TRP A 388 -0.98 -9.43 -2.18
CA TRP A 388 -0.18 -8.21 -2.37
C TRP A 388 1.27 -8.57 -2.68
N ILE A 389 1.93 -7.84 -3.58
CA ILE A 389 3.34 -8.09 -3.95
C ILE A 389 4.27 -8.06 -2.72
N LYS A 390 4.04 -7.13 -1.77
CA LYS A 390 4.77 -7.06 -0.48
C LYS A 390 4.68 -8.36 0.35
N ASP A 391 3.67 -9.19 0.13
CA ASP A 391 3.41 -10.41 0.88
C ASP A 391 3.84 -11.68 0.12
N GLN A 392 4.37 -11.57 -1.11
CA GLN A 392 4.85 -12.70 -1.94
C GLN A 392 6.20 -13.28 -1.47
N GLY A 393 7.00 -12.51 -0.72
CA GLY A 393 8.29 -12.95 -0.19
C GLY A 393 8.18 -13.81 1.08
N PRO A 394 9.22 -14.57 1.46
CA PRO A 394 9.23 -15.38 2.69
C PRO A 394 8.92 -14.54 3.93
N VAL A 395 8.31 -15.16 4.95
CA VAL A 395 7.75 -14.46 6.10
C VAL A 395 8.83 -14.00 7.10
N LYS A 396 9.53 -12.92 6.74
CA LYS A 396 10.43 -12.16 7.62
C LYS A 396 9.58 -11.37 8.63
N VAL A 397 9.27 -11.98 9.77
CA VAL A 397 8.67 -11.28 10.92
C VAL A 397 9.77 -10.68 11.78
N GLU A 398 9.67 -9.40 12.12
CA GLU A 398 10.57 -8.78 13.11
C GLU A 398 10.49 -9.49 14.46
N ALA A 399 11.65 -9.72 15.10
CA ALA A 399 11.73 -10.29 16.45
C ALA A 399 10.90 -9.50 17.48
N LYS A 400 10.75 -8.17 17.28
CA LYS A 400 9.91 -7.29 18.09
C LYS A 400 8.45 -7.75 18.20
N VAL A 401 7.87 -8.28 17.12
CA VAL A 401 6.47 -8.75 17.09
C VAL A 401 6.32 -10.04 17.92
N TRP A 402 7.30 -10.95 17.83
CA TRP A 402 7.37 -12.16 18.65
C TRP A 402 7.55 -11.83 20.13
N LEU A 403 8.48 -10.93 20.47
CA LEU A 403 8.69 -10.44 21.83
C LEU A 403 7.46 -9.73 22.40
N ALA A 404 6.68 -9.03 21.58
CA ALA A 404 5.40 -8.44 22.00
C ALA A 404 4.35 -9.51 22.33
N ASN A 405 4.23 -10.57 21.52
CA ASN A 405 3.33 -11.69 21.81
C ASN A 405 3.75 -12.44 23.09
N GLN A 406 5.05 -12.73 23.25
CA GLN A 406 5.61 -13.32 24.46
C GLN A 406 5.35 -12.46 25.70
N ARG A 407 5.53 -11.13 25.61
CA ARG A 407 5.22 -10.19 26.71
C ARG A 407 3.75 -10.24 27.12
N THR A 408 2.83 -10.34 26.16
CA THR A 408 1.40 -10.53 26.46
C THR A 408 1.16 -11.88 27.15
N PHE A 409 1.76 -12.97 26.67
CA PHE A 409 1.64 -14.29 27.30
C PHE A 409 2.18 -14.31 28.74
N ILE A 410 3.35 -13.73 28.99
CA ILE A 410 3.95 -13.62 30.33
C ILE A 410 3.05 -12.84 31.28
N LYS A 411 2.39 -11.76 30.83
CA LYS A 411 1.40 -11.03 31.64
C LYS A 411 0.21 -11.89 32.03
N TRP A 412 -0.30 -12.74 31.13
CA TRP A 412 -1.37 -13.69 31.45
C TRP A 412 -0.91 -14.74 32.48
N GLN A 413 0.26 -15.35 32.27
CA GLN A 413 0.82 -16.32 33.23
C GLN A 413 1.06 -15.70 34.62
N HIS A 414 1.53 -14.45 34.68
CA HIS A 414 1.70 -13.73 35.95
C HIS A 414 0.38 -13.56 36.71
N ILE A 415 -0.72 -13.20 36.02
CA ILE A 415 -2.06 -13.11 36.63
C ILE A 415 -2.52 -14.49 37.13
N THR A 416 -2.33 -15.55 36.33
CA THR A 416 -2.66 -16.92 36.73
C THR A 416 -1.90 -17.37 37.99
N VAL A 417 -0.59 -17.10 38.07
CA VAL A 417 0.22 -17.42 39.25
C VAL A 417 -0.23 -16.64 40.49
N LEU A 418 -0.58 -15.35 40.36
CA LEU A 418 -1.13 -14.58 41.48
C LEU A 418 -2.47 -15.15 41.97
N LEU A 419 -3.39 -15.48 41.06
CA LEU A 419 -4.69 -16.06 41.43
C LEU A 419 -4.55 -17.45 42.06
N ALA A 420 -3.65 -18.30 41.54
CA ALA A 420 -3.34 -19.60 42.12
C ALA A 420 -2.71 -19.48 43.51
N SER A 421 -1.79 -18.52 43.71
CA SER A 421 -1.16 -18.27 45.02
C SER A 421 -2.16 -17.75 46.05
N LEU A 422 -3.05 -16.84 45.65
CA LEU A 422 -4.14 -16.34 46.50
C LEU A 422 -5.10 -17.48 46.88
N SER A 423 -5.49 -18.32 45.91
CA SER A 423 -6.34 -19.48 46.15
C SER A 423 -5.71 -20.44 47.17
N LEU A 424 -4.44 -20.81 46.99
CA LEU A 424 -3.74 -21.71 47.90
C LEU A 424 -3.60 -21.11 49.31
N GLY A 425 -3.34 -19.80 49.40
CA GLY A 425 -3.32 -19.07 50.67
C GLY A 425 -4.68 -19.11 51.39
N LEU A 426 -5.78 -18.86 50.66
CA LEU A 426 -7.15 -18.95 51.19
C LEU A 426 -7.51 -20.38 51.61
N PHE A 427 -7.11 -21.39 50.83
CA PHE A 427 -7.36 -22.80 51.16
C PHE A 427 -6.62 -23.23 52.43
N ASN A 428 -5.35 -22.85 52.58
CA ASN A 428 -4.56 -23.17 53.77
C ASN A 428 -5.00 -22.39 55.01
N ALA A 429 -5.54 -21.17 54.84
CA ALA A 429 -6.15 -20.39 55.93
C ALA A 429 -7.56 -20.88 56.31
N ALA A 430 -8.20 -21.67 55.45
CA ALA A 430 -9.52 -22.25 55.72
C ALA A 430 -9.41 -23.49 56.62
N GLY A 431 -9.42 -23.26 57.94
CA GLY A 431 -9.54 -24.32 58.94
C GLY A 431 -10.76 -25.22 58.71
N GLU A 432 -10.76 -26.42 59.32
CA GLU A 432 -11.61 -27.53 58.89
C GLU A 432 -13.13 -27.25 58.84
N ASN A 433 -13.61 -26.29 59.62
CA ASN A 433 -15.02 -25.92 59.73
C ASN A 433 -15.44 -24.76 58.81
N ASN A 434 -14.52 -24.06 58.13
CA ASN A 434 -14.87 -22.90 57.29
C ASN A 434 -15.12 -23.30 55.83
N ASN A 435 -16.34 -23.79 55.57
CA ASN A 435 -16.80 -24.16 54.23
C ASN A 435 -16.85 -22.96 53.25
N ILE A 436 -17.02 -21.73 53.75
CA ILE A 436 -17.10 -20.52 52.92
C ILE A 436 -15.71 -20.17 52.36
N ALA A 437 -14.66 -20.22 53.18
CA ALA A 437 -13.29 -19.98 52.75
C ALA A 437 -12.80 -21.06 51.77
N ARG A 438 -13.19 -22.32 51.97
CA ARG A 438 -12.95 -23.43 51.02
C ARG A 438 -13.66 -23.20 49.68
N ALA A 439 -14.92 -22.76 49.69
CA ALA A 439 -15.67 -22.43 48.47
C ALA A 439 -15.03 -21.25 47.71
N LEU A 440 -14.58 -20.22 48.41
CA LEU A 440 -13.87 -19.09 47.81
C LEU A 440 -12.55 -19.51 47.16
N ALA A 441 -11.75 -20.34 47.82
CA ALA A 441 -10.53 -20.90 47.23
C ALA A 441 -10.84 -21.67 45.93
N LEU A 442 -11.88 -22.52 45.92
CA LEU A 442 -12.30 -23.23 44.70
C LEU A 442 -12.63 -22.26 43.54
N VAL A 443 -13.35 -21.16 43.81
CA VAL A 443 -13.65 -20.14 42.79
C VAL A 443 -12.37 -19.48 42.25
N TYR A 444 -11.43 -19.10 43.12
CA TYR A 444 -10.15 -18.52 42.67
C TYR A 444 -9.29 -19.52 41.89
N THR A 445 -9.31 -20.81 42.22
CA THR A 445 -8.65 -21.87 41.43
C THR A 445 -9.23 -21.98 40.02
N LEU A 446 -10.56 -21.98 39.89
CA LEU A 446 -11.22 -22.01 38.57
C LEU A 446 -10.89 -20.77 37.73
N ALA A 447 -10.84 -19.58 38.35
CA ALA A 447 -10.41 -18.35 37.68
C ALA A 447 -8.92 -18.39 37.24
N ALA A 448 -8.04 -18.99 38.05
CA ALA A 448 -6.63 -19.20 37.70
C ALA A 448 -6.49 -20.13 36.48
N VAL A 449 -7.18 -21.28 36.46
CA VAL A 449 -7.18 -22.20 35.31
C VAL A 449 -7.72 -21.51 34.05
N PHE A 450 -8.84 -20.80 34.15
CA PHE A 450 -9.43 -20.07 33.03
C PHE A 450 -8.45 -19.03 32.44
N THR A 451 -7.84 -18.19 33.29
CA THR A 451 -6.88 -17.16 32.83
C THR A 451 -5.64 -17.77 32.17
N GLY A 452 -5.16 -18.92 32.65
CA GLY A 452 -4.01 -19.63 32.08
C GLY A 452 -4.31 -20.21 30.69
N VAL A 453 -5.44 -20.90 30.55
CA VAL A 453 -5.92 -21.47 29.27
C VAL A 453 -6.21 -20.36 28.27
N TRP A 454 -6.87 -19.27 28.70
CA TRP A 454 -7.13 -18.11 27.84
C TRP A 454 -5.84 -17.45 27.36
N GLY A 455 -4.86 -17.23 28.25
CA GLY A 455 -3.55 -16.68 27.91
C GLY A 455 -2.81 -17.51 26.86
N TRP A 456 -2.83 -18.85 26.99
CA TRP A 456 -2.27 -19.76 25.99
C TRP A 456 -3.04 -19.71 24.66
N GLY A 457 -4.36 -19.68 24.69
CA GLY A 457 -5.21 -19.55 23.49
C GLY A 457 -4.94 -18.26 22.72
N VAL A 458 -4.83 -17.12 23.42
CA VAL A 458 -4.46 -15.82 22.83
C VAL A 458 -3.05 -15.87 22.23
N TYR A 459 -2.08 -16.46 22.92
CA TYR A 459 -0.71 -16.61 22.40
C TYR A 459 -0.66 -17.42 21.10
N GLN A 460 -1.34 -18.57 21.06
CA GLN A 460 -1.43 -19.43 19.87
C GLN A 460 -2.17 -18.76 18.72
N TRP A 461 -3.30 -18.10 19.00
CA TRP A 461 -4.07 -17.37 17.99
C TRP A 461 -3.25 -16.22 17.38
N ARG A 462 -2.58 -15.40 18.20
CA ARG A 462 -1.69 -14.34 17.72
C ARG A 462 -0.49 -14.91 16.96
N SER A 463 0.09 -16.02 17.41
CA SER A 463 1.20 -16.69 16.70
C SER A 463 0.79 -17.12 15.29
N ARG A 464 -0.40 -17.71 15.12
CA ARG A 464 -0.94 -18.06 13.79
C ARG A 464 -1.20 -16.82 12.93
N LEU A 465 -1.78 -15.76 13.49
CA LEU A 465 -2.02 -14.50 12.77
C LEU A 465 -0.72 -13.83 12.30
N ILE A 466 0.32 -13.85 13.13
CA ILE A 466 1.66 -13.35 12.80
C ILE A 466 2.26 -14.13 11.63
N GLN A 467 2.14 -15.47 11.63
CA GLN A 467 2.57 -16.31 10.52
C GLN A 467 1.76 -16.06 9.23
N GLN A 468 0.46 -15.78 9.36
CA GLN A 468 -0.46 -15.55 8.25
C GLN A 468 -0.51 -14.09 7.74
N ARG A 469 0.34 -13.18 8.27
CA ARG A 469 0.38 -11.74 7.92
C ARG A 469 -0.99 -11.03 7.96
N SER A 470 -1.92 -11.52 8.79
CA SER A 470 -3.29 -11.01 8.80
C SER A 470 -3.34 -9.61 9.39
N GLY A 471 -3.64 -8.60 8.56
CA GLY A 471 -3.80 -7.19 8.96
C GLY A 471 -5.12 -6.92 9.71
N LYS A 472 -5.53 -7.84 10.57
CA LYS A 472 -6.70 -7.70 11.45
C LYS A 472 -6.22 -7.11 12.78
N ASP A 473 -6.83 -5.99 13.19
CA ASP A 473 -6.36 -5.22 14.34
C ASP A 473 -6.28 -6.05 15.63
N PHE A 474 -5.25 -5.80 16.42
CA PHE A 474 -4.83 -6.65 17.55
C PHE A 474 -5.69 -6.49 18.83
N ASP A 475 -6.78 -5.74 18.77
CA ASP A 475 -7.60 -5.36 19.93
C ASP A 475 -8.55 -6.47 20.40
N ALA A 476 -7.98 -7.48 21.06
CA ALA A 476 -8.73 -8.46 21.84
C ALA A 476 -9.20 -7.87 23.19
N LEU A 477 -10.05 -6.82 23.13
CA LEU A 477 -10.64 -6.13 24.29
C LEU A 477 -11.44 -7.08 25.21
N THR A 478 -11.89 -8.23 24.67
CA THR A 478 -12.68 -9.25 25.35
C THR A 478 -11.96 -9.93 26.52
N GLY A 479 -10.65 -10.15 26.43
CA GLY A 479 -9.90 -10.95 27.43
C GLY A 479 -9.95 -10.34 28.84
N PRO A 480 -9.44 -9.11 29.05
CA PRO A 480 -9.47 -8.46 30.35
C PRO A 480 -10.89 -8.26 30.90
N VAL A 481 -11.85 -7.95 30.03
CA VAL A 481 -13.26 -7.74 30.42
C VAL A 481 -13.85 -9.01 31.05
N VAL A 482 -13.64 -10.18 30.46
CA VAL A 482 -14.14 -11.45 31.02
C VAL A 482 -13.53 -11.76 32.39
N VAL A 483 -12.23 -11.47 32.59
CA VAL A 483 -11.56 -11.65 33.89
C VAL A 483 -12.12 -10.69 34.94
N CYS A 484 -12.29 -9.41 34.59
CA CYS A 484 -12.87 -8.42 35.49
C CYS A 484 -14.30 -8.78 35.91
N VAL A 485 -15.14 -9.25 34.97
CA VAL A 485 -16.50 -9.72 35.28
C VAL A 485 -16.47 -10.96 36.18
N GLY A 486 -15.58 -11.92 35.92
CA GLY A 486 -15.42 -13.11 36.77
C GLY A 486 -15.01 -12.77 38.21
N LEU A 487 -14.06 -11.85 38.39
CA LEU A 487 -13.65 -11.37 39.71
C LEU A 487 -14.75 -10.56 40.43
N PHE A 488 -15.54 -9.79 39.68
CA PHE A 488 -16.69 -9.05 40.22
C PHE A 488 -17.78 -10.00 40.74
N VAL A 489 -18.08 -11.08 40.01
CA VAL A 489 -19.00 -12.14 40.46
C VAL A 489 -18.45 -12.84 41.72
N ALA A 490 -17.16 -13.14 41.78
CA ALA A 490 -16.54 -13.74 42.96
C ALA A 490 -16.64 -12.82 44.21
N LEU A 491 -16.51 -11.50 44.04
CA LEU A 491 -16.71 -10.51 45.10
C LEU A 491 -18.17 -10.44 45.58
N ILE A 492 -19.14 -10.50 44.66
CA ILE A 492 -20.58 -10.55 45.01
C ILE A 492 -20.90 -11.81 45.81
N LEU A 493 -20.37 -12.98 45.39
CA LEU A 493 -20.58 -14.23 46.12
C LEU A 493 -19.94 -14.19 47.52
N ASN A 494 -18.73 -13.64 47.64
CA ASN A 494 -18.08 -13.41 48.94
C ASN A 494 -18.95 -12.56 49.88
N PHE A 495 -19.46 -11.42 49.38
CA PHE A 495 -20.36 -10.55 50.13
C PHE A 495 -21.66 -11.27 50.52
N ALA A 496 -22.29 -11.99 49.59
CA ALA A 496 -23.55 -12.70 49.83
C ALA A 496 -23.41 -13.78 50.92
N PHE A 497 -22.38 -14.62 50.85
CA PHE A 497 -22.14 -15.66 51.85
C PHE A 497 -21.81 -15.07 53.23
N LYS A 498 -20.96 -14.04 53.29
CA LYS A 498 -20.63 -13.35 54.54
C LYS A 498 -21.85 -12.64 55.15
N TYR A 499 -22.73 -12.08 54.32
CA TYR A 499 -23.98 -11.46 54.77
C TYR A 499 -24.97 -12.51 55.31
N GLN A 500 -25.11 -13.67 54.66
CA GLN A 500 -25.91 -14.78 55.16
C GLN A 500 -25.38 -15.32 56.50
N GLU A 501 -24.07 -15.49 56.64
CA GLU A 501 -23.43 -15.93 57.88
C GLU A 501 -23.64 -14.92 59.03
N MET A 502 -23.47 -13.61 58.78
CA MET A 502 -23.77 -12.58 59.78
C MET A 502 -25.26 -12.57 60.18
N ARG A 503 -26.18 -12.79 59.22
CA ARG A 503 -27.61 -12.86 59.51
C ARG A 503 -27.96 -14.08 60.37
N HIS A 504 -27.43 -15.25 60.05
CA HIS A 504 -27.63 -16.47 60.85
C HIS A 504 -27.10 -16.31 62.28
N ASN A 505 -25.94 -15.68 62.45
CA ASN A 505 -25.38 -15.37 63.77
C ASN A 505 -26.21 -14.32 64.54
N ALA A 506 -26.81 -13.34 63.86
CA ALA A 506 -27.70 -12.36 64.48
C ALA A 506 -29.03 -12.99 64.96
N GLU A 507 -29.60 -13.91 64.17
CA GLU A 507 -30.81 -14.64 64.53
C GLU A 507 -30.58 -15.57 65.76
N HIS A 508 -29.40 -16.19 65.88
CA HIS A 508 -29.02 -16.94 67.09
C HIS A 508 -28.88 -16.08 68.35
N HIS A 509 -28.38 -14.84 68.25
CA HIS A 509 -28.25 -13.96 69.41
C HIS A 509 -29.60 -13.46 69.96
N HIS A 510 -30.64 -13.34 69.13
CA HIS A 510 -31.99 -12.99 69.61
C HIS A 510 -32.71 -14.16 70.30
N GLY A 511 -32.42 -15.42 69.93
CA GLY A 511 -33.08 -16.60 70.52
C GLY A 511 -32.71 -16.89 71.98
N HIS A 512 -31.59 -16.36 72.49
CA HIS A 512 -31.15 -16.67 73.87
C HIS A 512 -31.80 -15.80 74.96
N HIS A 513 -32.40 -14.66 74.61
CA HIS A 513 -33.03 -13.77 75.60
C HIS A 513 -34.50 -14.10 75.91
N SER A 514 -35.17 -14.96 75.14
CA SER A 514 -36.60 -15.26 75.31
C SER A 514 -36.92 -16.48 76.17
N ASN A 515 -35.93 -17.29 76.57
CA ASN A 515 -36.12 -18.60 77.21
C ASN A 515 -35.77 -18.65 78.72
N GLN A 516 -35.56 -17.51 79.39
CA GLN A 516 -35.17 -17.47 80.82
C GLN A 516 -36.26 -16.97 81.78
N THR A 517 -37.50 -16.79 81.32
CA THR A 517 -38.61 -16.28 82.14
C THR A 517 -39.91 -17.08 81.94
N HIS A 518 -39.97 -18.35 82.35
CA HIS A 518 -41.20 -19.05 82.78
C HIS A 518 -40.97 -20.50 83.30
N SER A 519 -40.53 -20.64 84.56
CA SER A 519 -40.72 -21.83 85.44
C SER A 519 -40.23 -21.47 86.85
N VAL A 520 -40.99 -20.71 87.64
CA VAL A 520 -42.04 -21.15 88.58
C VAL A 520 -41.49 -21.62 89.94
N PHE A 521 -42.08 -21.06 91.00
CA PHE A 521 -41.87 -21.34 92.43
C PHE A 521 -42.20 -22.78 92.82
N ASP A 522 -41.38 -23.36 93.73
CA ASP A 522 -41.73 -24.08 94.98
C ASP A 522 -40.47 -24.86 95.43
N MET A 523 -39.84 -24.54 96.57
CA MET A 523 -40.19 -24.73 98.00
C MET A 523 -39.53 -25.99 98.62
N ASP A 524 -38.77 -25.70 99.68
CA ASP A 524 -38.46 -26.46 100.90
C ASP A 524 -37.59 -27.74 100.98
N GLU A 525 -36.63 -27.60 101.89
CA GLU A 525 -36.15 -28.52 102.94
C GLU A 525 -35.08 -29.62 102.71
N LEU A 526 -34.28 -29.79 103.77
CA LEU A 526 -33.35 -30.88 104.11
C LEU A 526 -31.98 -30.99 103.39
N LYS A 527 -31.02 -30.14 103.79
CA LYS A 527 -30.04 -30.50 104.85
C LYS A 527 -29.17 -29.35 105.34
#